data_AF-A0A5C6BWH5-F1
#
_entry.id   AF-A0A5C6BWH5-F1
#
_cell.length_a   1.000
_cell.length_b   1.000
_cell.length_c   1.000
_cell.angle_alpha   90.00
_cell.angle_beta   90.00
_cell.angle_gamma   90.00
#
_symmetry.space_group_name_H-M   'P 1'
#
loop_
_entity.id
_entity.type
_entity.pdbx_description
1 polymer ?
#
loop_
_entity_poly.entity_id
_entity_poly.type
_entity_poly.pdbx_seq_one_letter_code
_entity_poly.pdbx_strand_id
1 'polypeptide(L)'
;MPTPDPSPQNDWASRLTSDRSASEISADLQELALQESVSGVTRRCLELLGHDDSEVRLWASEALESVVQPEPAEATSLVAWLDELIDRQAVAARESTADLDASELADQMYWTATMLGRIGAAAAAADPTLARLEKLGDDPQAAAYHAAAARAGRARKSLTA
;
A
#
# COMPACT_ATOMS: atom_id res chain seq x y z
N MET A 1 1.16 34.31 21.28
CA MET A 1 0.93 32.86 21.25
C MET A 1 2.23 32.21 20.79
N PRO A 2 2.80 31.27 21.55
CA PRO A 2 3.94 30.50 21.03
C PRO A 2 3.45 29.75 19.79
N THR A 3 4.17 29.91 18.69
CA THR A 3 4.07 29.01 17.54
C THR A 3 4.35 27.59 18.04
N PRO A 4 3.53 26.59 17.68
CA PRO A 4 3.91 25.21 17.97
C PRO A 4 5.30 24.97 17.35
N ASP A 5 6.21 24.41 18.16
CA ASP A 5 7.47 23.88 17.64
C ASP A 5 7.12 22.94 16.49
N PRO A 6 7.80 23.01 15.32
CA PRO A 6 7.67 21.96 14.34
C PRO A 6 8.12 20.68 15.04
N SER A 7 7.18 19.74 15.25
CA SER A 7 7.52 18.39 15.72
C SER A 7 8.77 17.94 14.96
N PRO A 8 9.77 17.35 15.65
CA PRO A 8 10.92 16.80 14.95
C PRO A 8 10.33 15.97 13.81
N GLN A 9 10.70 16.31 12.58
CA GLN A 9 10.30 15.56 11.40
C GLN A 9 10.88 14.18 11.61
N ASN A 10 10.13 13.32 12.29
CA ASN A 10 10.50 11.95 12.56
C ASN A 10 10.76 11.37 11.19
N ASP A 11 12.00 10.95 10.96
CA ASP A 11 12.40 10.30 9.72
C ASP A 11 11.80 8.90 9.71
N TRP A 12 10.48 8.85 9.58
CA TRP A 12 9.70 7.62 9.57
C TRP A 12 10.17 6.70 8.45
N ALA A 13 10.64 7.27 7.33
CA ALA A 13 11.17 6.51 6.22
C ALA A 13 12.42 5.69 6.61
N SER A 14 13.31 6.20 7.47
CA SER A 14 14.46 5.43 7.98
C SER A 14 14.07 4.47 9.11
N ARG A 15 13.05 4.82 9.91
CA ARG A 15 12.54 3.99 10.99
C ARG A 15 11.83 2.72 10.50
N LEU A 16 11.10 2.80 9.38
CA LEU A 16 10.29 1.72 8.81
C LEU A 16 11.05 0.82 7.82
N THR A 17 12.35 0.66 8.03
CA THR A 17 13.22 -0.16 7.20
C THR A 17 13.15 -1.64 7.60
N SER A 18 13.17 -2.53 6.59
CA SER A 18 12.96 -3.98 6.78
C SER A 18 14.17 -4.73 7.34
N ASP A 19 15.31 -4.06 7.51
CA ASP A 19 16.53 -4.62 8.12
C ASP A 19 16.52 -4.58 9.66
N ARG A 20 15.47 -3.97 10.24
CA ARG A 20 15.26 -3.88 11.68
C ARG A 20 14.47 -5.07 12.20
N SER A 21 14.48 -5.27 13.52
CA SER A 21 13.71 -6.36 14.12
C SER A 21 12.20 -6.09 14.03
N ALA A 22 11.40 -7.16 13.93
CA ALA A 22 9.94 -7.06 13.86
C ALA A 22 9.35 -6.24 15.03
N SER A 23 9.88 -6.43 16.24
CA SER A 23 9.46 -5.69 17.44
C SER A 23 9.76 -4.19 17.38
N GLU A 24 10.87 -3.79 16.75
CA GLU A 24 11.17 -2.38 16.56
C GLU A 24 10.27 -1.75 15.50
N ILE A 25 10.04 -2.46 14.40
CA ILE A 25 9.16 -2.00 13.32
C ILE A 25 7.72 -1.88 13.83
N SER A 26 7.21 -2.85 14.60
CA SER A 26 5.86 -2.79 15.15
C SER A 26 5.69 -1.65 16.16
N ALA A 27 6.68 -1.42 17.03
CA ALA A 27 6.67 -0.28 17.95
C ALA A 27 6.66 1.07 17.21
N ASP A 28 7.44 1.19 16.13
CA ASP A 28 7.47 2.41 15.32
C ASP A 28 6.18 2.64 14.53
N LEU A 29 5.56 1.58 14.01
CA LEU A 29 4.24 1.67 13.36
C LEU A 29 3.13 2.03 14.36
N GLN A 30 3.19 1.53 15.60
CA GLN A 30 2.28 1.94 16.67
C GLN A 30 2.43 3.43 16.98
N GLU A 31 3.66 3.94 17.10
CA GLU A 31 3.91 5.36 17.33
C GLU A 31 3.45 6.22 16.14
N LEU A 32 3.63 5.71 14.91
CA LEU A 32 3.16 6.36 13.69
C LEU A 32 1.63 6.43 13.66
N ALA A 33 0.91 5.38 14.05
CA ALA A 33 -0.55 5.35 14.11
C ALA A 33 -1.16 6.35 15.12
N LEU A 34 -0.35 6.90 16.03
CA LEU A 34 -0.77 7.96 16.96
C LEU A 34 -0.61 9.38 16.38
N GLN A 35 -0.03 9.53 15.19
CA GLN A 35 0.13 10.83 14.55
C GLN A 35 -1.20 11.33 13.95
N GLU A 36 -1.31 12.62 13.68
CA GLU A 36 -2.50 13.16 12.99
C GLU A 36 -2.45 12.91 11.48
N SER A 37 -1.27 13.03 10.88
CA SER A 37 -1.03 12.86 9.45
C SER A 37 0.47 12.66 9.20
N VAL A 38 0.82 11.69 8.36
CA VAL A 38 2.20 11.40 7.96
C VAL A 38 2.26 11.17 6.46
N SER A 39 3.18 11.85 5.76
CA SER A 39 3.41 11.69 4.32
C SER A 39 4.81 11.15 4.02
N GLY A 40 5.06 10.74 2.77
CA GLY A 40 6.37 10.25 2.31
C GLY A 40 6.74 8.85 2.81
N VAL A 41 5.83 8.17 3.51
CA VAL A 41 6.03 6.82 4.08
C VAL A 41 5.16 5.76 3.41
N THR A 42 4.29 6.15 2.47
CA THR A 42 3.25 5.27 1.93
C THR A 42 3.87 4.01 1.32
N ARG A 43 4.92 4.17 0.52
CA ARG A 43 5.60 3.03 -0.11
C ARG A 43 6.12 2.03 0.91
N ARG A 44 6.71 2.49 2.02
CA ARG A 44 7.27 1.61 3.07
C ARG A 44 6.19 0.89 3.85
N CYS A 45 5.12 1.57 4.24
CA CYS A 45 3.99 0.90 4.87
C CYS A 45 3.39 -0.19 3.96
N LEU A 46 3.31 0.05 2.64
CA LEU A 46 2.84 -0.95 1.67
C LEU A 46 3.77 -2.17 1.54
N GLU A 47 5.08 -1.99 1.68
CA GLU A 47 6.03 -3.12 1.69
C GLU A 47 5.86 -3.96 2.95
N LEU A 48 5.67 -3.31 4.10
CA LEU A 48 5.50 -3.95 5.41
C LEU A 48 4.21 -4.78 5.52
N LEU A 49 3.24 -4.59 4.63
CA LEU A 49 2.10 -5.50 4.49
C LEU A 49 2.48 -6.92 4.05
N GLY A 50 3.68 -7.11 3.48
CA GLY A 50 4.22 -8.43 3.12
C GLY A 50 5.33 -8.89 4.06
N HIS A 51 5.39 -8.35 5.28
CA HIS A 51 6.36 -8.75 6.29
C HIS A 51 5.94 -10.07 6.96
N ASP A 52 6.88 -10.95 7.32
CA ASP A 52 6.59 -12.27 7.91
C ASP A 52 5.85 -12.19 9.26
N ASP A 53 6.12 -11.14 10.03
CA ASP A 53 5.49 -10.87 11.32
C ASP A 53 4.09 -10.25 11.15
N SER A 54 3.06 -10.91 11.71
CA SER A 54 1.67 -10.47 11.63
C SER A 54 1.37 -9.16 12.38
N GLU A 55 2.11 -8.86 13.44
CA GLU A 55 1.94 -7.59 14.18
C GLU A 55 2.44 -6.42 13.32
N VAL A 56 3.53 -6.60 12.59
CA VAL A 56 4.01 -5.60 11.61
C VAL A 56 2.95 -5.38 10.51
N ARG A 57 2.38 -6.45 9.95
CA ARG A 57 1.31 -6.33 8.94
C ARG A 57 0.09 -5.59 9.47
N LEU A 58 -0.35 -5.94 10.69
CA LEU A 58 -1.48 -5.29 11.37
C LEU A 58 -1.25 -3.78 11.48
N TRP A 59 -0.15 -3.36 12.09
CA TRP A 59 0.10 -1.94 12.30
C TRP A 59 0.40 -1.17 11.01
N ALA A 60 0.98 -1.83 9.99
CA ALA A 60 1.13 -1.24 8.67
C ALA A 60 -0.23 -0.93 8.02
N SER A 61 -1.19 -1.85 8.13
CA SER A 61 -2.56 -1.62 7.64
C SER A 61 -3.28 -0.52 8.42
N GLU A 62 -3.16 -0.49 9.75
CA GLU A 62 -3.76 0.55 10.59
C GLU A 62 -3.18 1.93 10.24
N ALA A 63 -1.86 2.01 10.06
CA ALA A 63 -1.18 3.23 9.64
C ALA A 63 -1.68 3.72 8.27
N LEU A 64 -1.78 2.82 7.29
CA LEU A 64 -2.30 3.12 5.95
C LEU A 64 -3.74 3.60 5.99
N GLU A 65 -4.57 3.05 6.87
CA GLU A 65 -5.96 3.47 6.98
C GLU A 65 -6.08 4.88 7.59
N SER A 66 -5.39 5.11 8.71
CA SER A 66 -5.68 6.23 9.63
C SER A 66 -4.84 7.48 9.38
N VAL A 67 -3.52 7.34 9.26
CA VAL A 67 -2.58 8.48 9.38
C VAL A 67 -1.78 8.74 8.11
N VAL A 68 -1.54 7.71 7.29
CA VAL A 68 -0.71 7.86 6.09
C VAL A 68 -1.47 8.59 4.99
N GLN A 69 -0.90 9.72 4.57
CA GLN A 69 -1.40 10.54 3.47
C GLN A 69 -0.42 10.48 2.31
N PRO A 70 -0.77 9.78 1.21
CA PRO A 70 0.11 9.68 0.06
C PRO A 70 0.21 11.01 -0.70
N GLU A 71 1.41 11.38 -1.10
CA GLU A 71 1.66 12.60 -1.84
C GLU A 71 1.68 12.38 -3.37
N PRO A 72 1.37 13.41 -4.17
CA PRO A 72 1.53 13.36 -5.63
C PRO A 72 2.89 12.86 -6.12
N ALA A 73 3.97 13.20 -5.40
CA ALA A 73 5.33 12.79 -5.72
C ALA A 73 5.53 11.26 -5.63
N GLU A 74 4.73 10.57 -4.80
CA GLU A 74 4.79 9.12 -4.61
C GLU A 74 4.07 8.35 -5.72
N ALA A 75 3.23 9.01 -6.54
CA ALA A 75 2.40 8.32 -7.53
C ALA A 75 3.22 7.40 -8.46
N THR A 76 4.37 7.86 -8.94
CA THR A 76 5.21 7.07 -9.84
C THR A 76 5.74 5.80 -9.18
N SER A 77 6.18 5.89 -7.92
CA SER A 77 6.71 4.72 -7.19
C SER A 77 5.60 3.73 -6.82
N LEU A 78 4.41 4.24 -6.47
CA LEU A 78 3.24 3.41 -6.18
C LEU A 78 2.70 2.69 -7.43
N VAL A 79 2.74 3.33 -8.60
CA VAL A 79 2.38 2.69 -9.87
C VAL A 79 3.36 1.57 -10.22
N ALA A 80 4.66 1.84 -10.12
CA ALA A 80 5.68 0.81 -10.38
C ALA A 80 5.53 -0.38 -9.42
N TRP A 81 5.24 -0.11 -8.15
CA TRP A 81 4.98 -1.17 -7.18
C TRP A 81 3.73 -1.98 -7.52
N LEU A 82 2.63 -1.33 -7.88
CA LEU A 82 1.40 -2.04 -8.23
C LEU A 82 1.62 -2.94 -9.46
N ASP A 83 2.39 -2.48 -10.44
CA ASP A 83 2.74 -3.26 -11.62
C ASP A 83 3.55 -4.52 -11.25
N GLU A 84 4.54 -4.37 -10.36
CA GLU A 84 5.32 -5.48 -9.83
C GLU A 84 4.46 -6.50 -9.06
N LEU A 85 3.52 -6.03 -8.23
CA LEU A 85 2.58 -6.91 -7.53
C LEU A 85 1.76 -7.75 -8.51
N ILE A 86 1.25 -7.13 -9.57
CA ILE A 86 0.44 -7.80 -10.61
C ILE A 86 1.29 -8.84 -11.34
N ASP A 87 2.54 -8.52 -11.66
CA ASP A 87 3.44 -9.45 -12.31
C ASP A 87 3.78 -10.64 -11.40
N ARG A 88 4.01 -10.41 -10.10
CA ARG A 88 4.21 -11.50 -9.11
C ARG A 88 2.99 -12.41 -9.02
N GLN A 89 1.79 -11.86 -9.01
CA GLN A 89 0.55 -12.64 -9.03
C GLN A 89 0.45 -13.51 -10.28
N ALA A 90 0.78 -12.95 -11.46
CA ALA A 90 0.74 -13.67 -12.72
C ALA A 90 1.76 -14.83 -12.77
N VAL A 91 2.93 -14.67 -12.13
CA VAL A 91 3.92 -15.75 -11.99
C VAL A 91 3.41 -16.84 -11.05
N ALA A 92 2.94 -16.48 -9.85
CA ALA A 92 2.41 -17.44 -8.87
C ALA A 92 1.23 -18.26 -9.43
N ALA A 93 0.35 -17.63 -10.21
CA ALA A 93 -0.75 -18.31 -10.89
C ALA A 93 -0.29 -19.38 -11.90
N ARG A 94 0.88 -19.18 -12.54
CA ARG A 94 1.46 -20.15 -13.48
C ARG A 94 2.17 -21.29 -12.77
N GLU A 95 2.79 -21.01 -11.63
CA GLU A 95 3.58 -21.98 -10.86
C GLU A 95 2.74 -22.80 -9.87
N SER A 96 1.47 -22.43 -9.66
CA SER A 96 0.52 -23.12 -8.77
C SER A 96 0.99 -23.18 -7.30
N THR A 97 1.75 -22.18 -6.86
CA THR A 97 2.31 -22.03 -5.50
C THR A 97 1.44 -21.16 -4.58
N ALA A 98 0.17 -20.93 -4.93
CA ALA A 98 -0.55 -19.70 -4.61
C ALA A 98 -1.16 -19.55 -3.19
N ASP A 99 -1.11 -20.54 -2.29
CA ASP A 99 -2.10 -20.53 -1.20
C ASP A 99 -1.83 -19.60 0.00
N LEU A 100 -0.58 -19.35 0.41
CA LEU A 100 -0.28 -18.44 1.54
C LEU A 100 0.08 -17.02 1.07
N ASP A 101 0.81 -16.91 -0.03
CA ASP A 101 1.27 -15.61 -0.57
C ASP A 101 0.13 -14.80 -1.21
N ALA A 102 -0.96 -15.45 -1.65
CA ALA A 102 -2.03 -14.76 -2.37
C ALA A 102 -2.81 -13.77 -1.51
N SER A 103 -3.04 -14.07 -0.22
CA SER A 103 -3.76 -13.15 0.68
C SER A 103 -2.94 -11.89 0.94
N GLU A 104 -1.65 -12.05 1.25
CA GLU A 104 -0.75 -10.93 1.53
C GLU A 104 -0.54 -10.07 0.27
N LEU A 105 -0.38 -10.73 -0.88
CA LEU A 105 -0.26 -10.05 -2.17
C LEU A 105 -1.55 -9.28 -2.53
N ALA A 106 -2.72 -9.87 -2.26
CA ALA A 106 -4.01 -9.20 -2.47
C ALA A 106 -4.17 -7.97 -1.56
N ASP A 107 -3.77 -8.04 -0.29
CA ASP A 107 -3.80 -6.91 0.62
C ASP A 107 -2.86 -5.79 0.17
N GLN A 108 -1.64 -6.14 -0.27
CA GLN A 108 -0.70 -5.19 -0.86
C GLN A 108 -1.30 -4.48 -2.09
N MET A 109 -1.94 -5.22 -3.00
CA MET A 109 -2.62 -4.64 -4.16
C MET A 109 -3.79 -3.74 -3.76
N TYR A 110 -4.62 -4.18 -2.81
CA TYR A 110 -5.77 -3.44 -2.31
C TYR A 110 -5.35 -2.10 -1.72
N TRP A 111 -4.35 -2.10 -0.84
CA TRP A 111 -3.86 -0.87 -0.22
C TRP A 111 -3.12 0.02 -1.21
N THR A 112 -2.34 -0.53 -2.14
CA THR A 112 -1.68 0.28 -3.17
C THR A 112 -2.71 0.99 -4.07
N ALA A 113 -3.76 0.28 -4.51
CA ALA A 113 -4.87 0.89 -5.23
C ALA A 113 -5.62 1.94 -4.39
N THR A 114 -5.76 1.70 -3.07
CA THR A 114 -6.35 2.67 -2.14
C THR A 114 -5.54 3.96 -2.10
N MET A 115 -4.23 3.88 -1.96
CA MET A 115 -3.34 5.04 -1.87
C MET A 115 -3.29 5.82 -3.19
N LEU A 116 -3.21 5.13 -4.33
CA LEU A 116 -3.31 5.77 -5.66
C LEU A 116 -4.65 6.52 -5.83
N GLY A 117 -5.75 5.92 -5.35
CA GLY A 117 -7.06 6.59 -5.34
C GLY A 117 -7.12 7.81 -4.42
N ARG A 118 -6.38 7.82 -3.31
CA ARG A 118 -6.27 8.99 -2.39
C ARG A 118 -5.46 10.13 -3.03
N ILE A 119 -4.45 9.83 -3.85
CA ILE A 119 -3.71 10.84 -4.62
C ILE A 119 -4.60 11.52 -5.68
N GLY A 120 -5.59 10.80 -6.23
CA GLY A 120 -6.58 11.34 -7.17
C GLY A 120 -5.96 11.69 -8.53
N ALA A 121 -6.38 12.81 -9.14
CA ALA A 121 -5.98 13.20 -10.49
C ALA A 121 -4.45 13.32 -10.70
N ALA A 122 -3.67 13.58 -9.65
CA ALA A 122 -2.21 13.60 -9.74
C ALA A 122 -1.61 12.20 -10.04
N ALA A 123 -2.36 11.12 -9.79
CA ALA A 123 -1.99 9.76 -10.15
C ALA A 123 -2.61 9.28 -11.47
N ALA A 124 -3.00 10.18 -12.39
CA ALA A 124 -3.64 9.81 -13.67
C ALA A 124 -2.84 8.77 -14.49
N ALA A 125 -1.51 8.78 -14.38
CA ALA A 125 -0.63 7.79 -15.03
C ALA A 125 -0.84 6.35 -14.51
N ALA A 126 -1.54 6.16 -13.38
CA ALA A 126 -1.88 4.86 -12.82
C ALA A 126 -3.04 4.15 -13.53
N ASP A 127 -3.81 4.82 -14.39
CA ASP A 127 -5.00 4.24 -15.02
C ASP A 127 -4.73 2.91 -15.73
N PRO A 128 -3.66 2.75 -16.55
CA PRO A 128 -3.39 1.48 -17.21
C PRO A 128 -3.12 0.33 -16.23
N THR A 129 -2.34 0.59 -15.17
CA THR A 129 -1.99 -0.43 -14.16
C THR A 129 -3.19 -0.79 -13.29
N LEU A 130 -4.00 0.20 -12.89
CA LEU A 130 -5.26 -0.06 -12.18
C LEU A 130 -6.27 -0.81 -13.05
N ALA A 131 -6.32 -0.55 -14.36
CA ALA A 131 -7.16 -1.29 -15.29
C ALA A 131 -6.70 -2.76 -15.44
N ARG A 132 -5.39 -3.04 -15.34
CA ARG A 132 -4.88 -4.43 -15.28
C ARG A 132 -5.35 -5.13 -14.01
N LEU A 133 -5.26 -4.47 -12.84
CA LEU A 133 -5.73 -5.03 -11.57
C LEU A 133 -7.26 -5.25 -11.59
N GLU A 134 -8.04 -4.30 -12.11
CA GLU A 134 -9.50 -4.42 -12.20
C GLU A 134 -9.95 -5.66 -12.99
N LYS A 135 -9.23 -6.00 -14.08
CA LYS A 135 -9.52 -7.19 -14.89
C LYS A 135 -9.33 -8.51 -14.15
N LEU A 136 -8.58 -8.55 -13.04
CA LEU A 136 -8.50 -9.76 -12.21
C LEU A 136 -9.86 -10.10 -11.56
N GLY A 137 -10.77 -9.13 -11.43
CA GLY A 137 -12.13 -9.38 -10.96
C GLY A 137 -12.97 -10.26 -11.89
N ASP A 138 -12.58 -10.36 -13.17
CA ASP A 138 -13.28 -11.19 -14.16
C ASP A 138 -12.80 -12.65 -14.15
N ASP A 139 -11.69 -12.95 -13.47
CA ASP A 139 -11.09 -14.29 -13.42
C ASP A 139 -11.57 -15.04 -12.16
N PRO A 140 -12.32 -16.15 -12.30
CA PRO A 140 -12.74 -16.98 -11.17
C PRO A 140 -11.58 -17.60 -10.39
N GLN A 141 -10.43 -17.82 -11.04
CA GLN A 141 -9.22 -18.35 -10.41
C GLN A 141 -8.46 -17.30 -9.60
N ALA A 142 -8.79 -16.02 -9.79
CA ALA A 142 -8.19 -14.90 -9.07
C ALA A 142 -9.07 -14.40 -7.90
N ALA A 143 -9.92 -15.27 -7.32
CA ALA A 143 -10.90 -14.89 -6.30
C ALA A 143 -10.29 -14.12 -5.10
N ALA A 144 -9.07 -14.48 -4.68
CA ALA A 144 -8.35 -13.77 -3.61
C ALA A 144 -8.12 -12.28 -3.91
N TYR A 145 -8.03 -11.90 -5.19
CA TYR A 145 -7.73 -10.55 -5.66
C TYR A 145 -8.98 -9.73 -6.00
N HIS A 146 -10.18 -10.30 -5.93
CA HIS A 146 -11.43 -9.61 -6.32
C HIS A 146 -11.68 -8.32 -5.52
N ALA A 147 -11.34 -8.30 -4.24
CA ALA A 147 -11.44 -7.09 -3.42
C ALA A 147 -10.50 -5.98 -3.90
N ALA A 148 -9.25 -6.33 -4.23
CA ALA A 148 -8.27 -5.41 -4.81
C ALA A 148 -8.70 -4.92 -6.20
N ALA A 149 -9.24 -5.80 -7.04
CA ALA A 149 -9.80 -5.46 -8.35
C ALA A 149 -10.95 -4.44 -8.23
N ALA A 150 -11.91 -4.70 -7.33
CA ALA A 150 -13.00 -3.76 -7.06
C ALA A 150 -12.50 -2.41 -6.52
N ARG A 151 -11.42 -2.42 -5.72
CA ARG A 151 -10.79 -1.21 -5.22
C ARG A 151 -10.10 -0.43 -6.33
N ALA A 152 -9.45 -1.10 -7.27
CA ALA A 152 -8.84 -0.50 -8.45
C ALA A 152 -9.88 0.23 -9.30
N GLY A 153 -11.03 -0.40 -9.58
CA GLY A 153 -12.13 0.25 -10.30
C GLY A 153 -12.67 1.51 -9.60
N ARG A 154 -12.66 1.55 -8.25
CA ARG A 154 -12.96 2.79 -7.49
C ARG A 154 -11.85 3.83 -7.61
N ALA A 155 -10.59 3.42 -7.49
CA ALA A 155 -9.45 4.32 -7.60
C ALA A 155 -9.37 5.00 -8.97
N ARG A 156 -9.65 4.26 -10.06
CA ARG A 156 -9.71 4.81 -11.43
C ARG A 156 -10.71 5.95 -11.56
N LYS A 157 -11.90 5.83 -10.95
CA LYS A 157 -12.92 6.90 -10.94
C LYS A 157 -12.42 8.16 -10.24
N SER A 158 -11.56 8.01 -9.22
CA SER A 158 -10.94 9.13 -8.50
C SER A 158 -9.82 9.82 -9.28
N LEU A 159 -9.28 9.21 -10.35
CA LEU A 159 -8.25 9.84 -11.19
C LEU A 159 -8.82 10.93 -12.12
N THR A 160 -10.14 10.94 -12.31
CA THR A 160 -10.83 11.86 -13.23
C THR A 160 -11.79 12.81 -12.52
N ALA A 161 -11.89 12.71 -11.19
CA ALA A 161 -12.73 13.54 -10.33
C ALA A 161 -11.99 14.83 -9.95
#